data_AF-A0A970SDR2-F1
#
_entry.id   AF-A0A970SDR2-F1
#
_cell.length_a   1.000
_cell.length_b   1.000
_cell.length_c   1.000
_cell.angle_alpha   90.00
_cell.angle_beta   90.00
_cell.angle_gamma   90.00
#
_symmetry.space_group_name_H-M   'P 1'
#
loop_
_entity.id
_entity.type
_entity.pdbx_description
1 polymer ?
#
loop_
_entity_poly.entity_id
_entity_poly.type
_entity_poly.pdbx_seq_one_letter_code
_entity_poly.pdbx_strand_id
1 'polypeptide(L)'
;MSNIIFYFSGTGNSFSIGKGIQKEIGGTILAPLLKAKDYKVAEYNIVGFIFPVYYIHAPEIALRAIKAISLRKGQQVFAIAAYGGSWGYALQDIREALSDKDVILQEYKIRTPGNYILEYGAFPKAYQEYILKKAEKQISKIAGFILENKKTGYIEPNRIAKIFHSRSDKQRSLFGKIGSDSYAKEQCVHCYQCVKLCPTDNITIREGNPIWGSKCVQCMACIQWCPQKAVSHPLMKKNRRHYTNPNVVINQSGEFELHSIKESD
;
A
#
# COMPACT_ATOMS: atom_id res chain seq x y z
N MET A 1 13.94 20.42 -12.06
CA MET A 1 12.80 19.64 -12.59
C MET A 1 12.25 18.76 -11.49
N SER A 2 10.93 18.57 -11.40
CA SER A 2 10.27 17.87 -10.30
C SER A 2 10.04 16.39 -10.59
N ASN A 3 10.07 15.57 -9.53
CA ASN A 3 9.71 14.16 -9.53
C ASN A 3 8.39 13.95 -8.79
N ILE A 4 7.70 12.83 -9.04
CA ILE A 4 6.50 12.47 -8.29
C ILE A 4 6.50 10.98 -7.95
N ILE A 5 6.14 10.67 -6.71
CA ILE A 5 5.97 9.32 -6.20
C ILE A 5 4.54 9.18 -5.70
N PHE A 6 3.85 8.20 -6.25
CA PHE A 6 2.53 7.81 -5.80
C PHE A 6 2.60 6.60 -4.88
N TYR A 7 1.85 6.64 -3.79
CA TYR A 7 1.73 5.51 -2.88
C TYR A 7 0.28 5.08 -2.67
N PHE A 8 0.05 3.78 -2.54
CA PHE A 8 -1.18 3.22 -1.96
C PHE A 8 -0.77 2.42 -0.73
N SER A 9 -1.44 2.61 0.41
CA SER A 9 -0.97 2.03 1.68
C SER A 9 -2.14 1.72 2.61
N GLY A 10 -2.13 0.52 3.20
CA GLY A 10 -3.09 0.14 4.24
C GLY A 10 -2.57 0.43 5.64
N THR A 11 -1.32 0.06 5.94
CA THR A 11 -0.71 0.12 7.28
C THR A 11 0.53 1.01 7.36
N GLY A 12 0.73 1.90 6.39
CA GLY A 12 1.84 2.85 6.39
C GLY A 12 3.14 2.37 5.73
N ASN A 13 3.27 1.07 5.40
CA ASN A 13 4.50 0.52 4.80
C ASN A 13 4.90 1.19 3.47
N SER A 14 3.99 1.23 2.50
CA SER A 14 4.26 1.84 1.19
C SER A 14 4.47 3.36 1.29
N PHE A 15 3.78 4.02 2.23
CA PHE A 15 4.01 5.43 2.54
C PHE A 15 5.42 5.68 3.09
N SER A 16 5.85 4.86 4.07
CA SER A 16 7.19 4.94 4.67
C SER A 16 8.29 4.69 3.64
N ILE A 17 8.11 3.71 2.74
CA ILE A 17 9.02 3.49 1.60
C ILE A 17 9.08 4.73 0.71
N GLY A 18 7.92 5.31 0.35
CA GLY A 18 7.86 6.51 -0.48
C GLY A 18 8.54 7.72 0.16
N LYS A 19 8.39 7.90 1.48
CA LYS A 19 9.11 8.93 2.24
C LYS A 19 10.62 8.72 2.22
N GLY A 20 11.09 7.49 2.37
CA GLY A 20 12.51 7.17 2.28
C GLY A 20 13.08 7.49 0.89
N ILE A 21 12.41 7.06 -0.18
CA ILE A 21 12.84 7.37 -1.55
C ILE A 21 12.77 8.89 -1.82
N GLN A 22 11.71 9.57 -1.37
CA GLN A 22 11.55 11.03 -1.51
C GLN A 22 12.74 11.79 -0.89
N LYS A 23 13.21 11.35 0.28
CA LYS A 23 14.35 11.96 0.98
C LYS A 23 15.65 11.83 0.19
N GLU A 24 15.90 10.67 -0.41
CA GLU A 24 17.14 10.36 -1.13
C GLU A 24 17.19 11.01 -2.52
N ILE A 25 16.06 11.05 -3.24
CA ILE A 25 16.00 11.59 -4.61
C ILE A 25 15.94 13.13 -4.62
N GLY A 26 15.34 13.75 -3.59
CA GLY A 26 15.11 15.19 -3.56
C GLY A 26 14.13 15.67 -4.66
N GLY A 27 13.69 16.94 -4.60
CA GLY A 27 12.83 17.53 -5.63
C GLY A 27 11.56 16.73 -5.96
N THR A 28 11.04 15.97 -4.99
CA THR A 28 10.05 14.92 -5.21
C THR A 28 8.76 15.21 -4.45
N ILE A 29 7.63 15.20 -5.14
CA ILE A 29 6.29 15.18 -4.54
C ILE A 29 5.95 13.75 -4.15
N LEU A 30 5.42 13.54 -2.94
CA LEU A 30 4.85 12.27 -2.50
C LEU A 30 3.34 12.43 -2.36
N ALA A 31 2.55 11.66 -3.12
CA ALA A 31 1.10 11.81 -3.18
C ALA A 31 0.37 10.46 -3.08
N PRO A 32 -0.88 10.43 -2.57
CA PRO A 32 -1.72 9.24 -2.65
C PRO A 32 -2.00 8.87 -4.11
N LEU A 33 -1.81 7.59 -4.47
CA LEU A 33 -2.00 7.11 -5.84
C LEU A 33 -3.43 7.33 -6.35
N LEU A 34 -4.42 7.29 -5.47
CA LEU A 34 -5.82 7.51 -5.88
C LEU A 34 -6.13 8.96 -6.27
N LYS A 35 -5.23 9.89 -5.93
CA LYS A 35 -5.27 11.29 -6.36
C LYS A 35 -4.41 11.54 -7.61
N ALA A 36 -3.87 10.50 -8.26
CA ALA A 36 -2.93 10.68 -9.37
C ALA A 36 -3.50 11.44 -10.58
N LYS A 37 -4.82 11.36 -10.80
CA LYS A 37 -5.52 12.13 -11.84
C LYS A 37 -5.51 13.65 -11.62
N ASP A 38 -5.23 14.10 -10.39
CA ASP A 38 -5.18 15.51 -10.03
C ASP A 38 -3.83 16.15 -10.43
N TYR A 39 -2.92 15.36 -10.97
CA TYR A 39 -1.58 15.77 -11.39
C TYR A 39 -1.40 15.61 -12.90
N LYS A 40 -0.67 16.55 -13.51
CA LYS A 40 -0.18 16.40 -14.89
C LYS A 40 1.07 15.50 -14.90
N VAL A 41 0.86 14.19 -14.74
CA VAL A 41 1.95 13.22 -14.50
C VAL A 41 3.03 13.24 -15.61
N ALA A 42 2.65 13.53 -16.85
CA ALA A 42 3.56 13.65 -17.98
C ALA A 42 4.59 14.81 -17.86
N GLU A 43 4.41 15.77 -16.95
CA GLU A 43 5.34 16.89 -16.72
C GLU A 43 6.50 16.53 -15.75
N TYR A 44 6.42 15.40 -15.03
CA TYR A 44 7.42 15.02 -14.02
C TYR A 44 8.56 14.17 -14.60
N ASN A 45 9.79 14.37 -14.15
CA ASN A 45 10.94 13.61 -14.67
C ASN A 45 10.84 12.12 -14.35
N ILE A 46 10.73 11.81 -13.05
CA ILE A 46 10.63 10.46 -12.51
C ILE A 46 9.23 10.27 -11.93
N VAL A 47 8.59 9.15 -12.28
CA VAL A 47 7.28 8.75 -11.75
C VAL A 47 7.42 7.44 -10.98
N GLY A 48 7.07 7.44 -9.69
CA GLY A 48 7.12 6.25 -8.85
C GLY A 48 5.74 5.71 -8.49
N PHE A 49 5.58 4.38 -8.47
CA PHE A 49 4.40 3.69 -7.93
C PHE A 49 4.81 2.74 -6.81
N ILE A 50 4.31 2.97 -5.60
CA ILE A 50 4.63 2.16 -4.42
C ILE A 50 3.33 1.61 -3.82
N PHE A 51 3.22 0.29 -3.75
CA PHE A 51 1.95 -0.36 -3.40
C PHE A 51 2.18 -1.68 -2.66
N PRO A 52 1.22 -2.12 -1.82
CA PRO A 52 1.27 -3.40 -1.15
C PRO A 52 0.90 -4.54 -2.11
N VAL A 53 1.28 -5.76 -1.77
CA VAL A 53 0.83 -6.97 -2.49
C VAL A 53 -0.36 -7.59 -1.76
N TYR A 54 -1.51 -7.66 -2.42
CA TYR A 54 -2.75 -8.27 -1.91
C TYR A 54 -3.04 -9.55 -2.66
N TYR A 55 -3.04 -10.68 -1.93
CA TYR A 55 -3.21 -12.00 -2.52
C TYR A 55 -2.36 -12.17 -3.78
N ILE A 56 -1.05 -11.97 -3.65
CA ILE A 56 -0.04 -12.08 -4.73
C ILE A 56 -0.20 -11.11 -5.93
N HIS A 57 -1.10 -10.13 -5.88
CA HIS A 57 -1.31 -9.13 -6.94
C HIS A 57 -1.20 -7.70 -6.43
N ALA A 58 -1.07 -6.76 -7.35
CA ALA A 58 -1.26 -5.34 -7.08
C ALA A 58 -2.76 -5.07 -6.78
N PRO A 59 -3.09 -4.08 -5.93
CA PRO A 59 -4.48 -3.74 -5.65
C PRO A 59 -5.16 -3.23 -6.92
N GLU A 60 -6.35 -3.75 -7.24
CA GLU A 60 -7.07 -3.38 -8.47
C GLU A 60 -7.33 -1.87 -8.59
N ILE A 61 -7.61 -1.22 -7.46
CA ILE A 61 -7.79 0.23 -7.43
C ILE A 61 -6.51 1.02 -7.76
N ALA A 62 -5.35 0.49 -7.40
CA ALA A 62 -4.06 1.08 -7.77
C ALA A 62 -3.81 0.92 -9.28
N LEU A 63 -4.09 -0.27 -9.83
CA LEU A 63 -3.96 -0.53 -11.27
C LEU A 63 -4.87 0.38 -12.10
N ARG A 64 -6.13 0.56 -11.68
CA ARG A 64 -7.06 1.50 -12.33
C ARG A 64 -6.55 2.94 -12.31
N ALA A 65 -5.98 3.39 -11.20
CA ALA A 65 -5.40 4.73 -11.10
C ALA A 65 -4.18 4.90 -12.03
N ILE A 66 -3.31 3.89 -12.12
CA ILE A 66 -2.14 3.89 -13.02
C ILE A 66 -2.57 3.88 -14.49
N LYS A 67 -3.61 3.12 -14.84
CA LYS A 67 -4.15 3.09 -16.21
C LYS A 67 -4.71 4.44 -16.64
N ALA A 68 -5.31 5.19 -15.71
CA ALA A 68 -6.02 6.44 -15.99
C ALA A 68 -5.13 7.67 -16.19
N ILE A 69 -3.83 7.60 -15.88
CA ILE A 69 -2.90 8.73 -16.04
C ILE A 69 -2.19 8.69 -17.40
N SER A 70 -1.84 9.87 -17.91
CA SER A 70 -1.01 10.01 -19.10
C SER A 70 0.47 10.10 -18.73
N LEU A 71 1.30 9.35 -19.47
CA LEU A 71 2.75 9.37 -19.37
C LEU A 71 3.34 9.76 -20.74
N ARG A 72 4.48 10.45 -20.74
CA ARG A 72 5.18 10.78 -22.00
C ARG A 72 6.02 9.60 -22.48
N LYS A 73 6.28 9.54 -23.78
CA LYS A 73 7.16 8.54 -24.39
C LYS A 73 8.55 8.57 -23.74
N GLY A 74 9.06 7.40 -23.36
CA GLY A 74 10.36 7.23 -22.71
C GLY A 74 10.43 7.79 -21.28
N GLN A 75 9.30 8.16 -20.66
CA GLN A 75 9.30 8.63 -19.26
C GLN A 75 9.86 7.56 -18.33
N GLN A 76 10.72 7.97 -17.39
CA GLN A 76 11.25 7.06 -16.39
C GLN A 76 10.18 6.77 -15.34
N VAL A 77 9.87 5.49 -15.18
CA VAL A 77 8.89 4.99 -14.23
C VAL A 77 9.56 3.95 -13.34
N PHE A 78 9.28 3.96 -12.04
CA PHE A 78 9.64 2.85 -11.17
C PHE A 78 8.44 2.33 -10.39
N ALA A 79 8.42 1.03 -10.13
CA ALA A 79 7.41 0.35 -9.34
C ALA A 79 8.04 -0.41 -8.18
N ILE A 80 7.49 -0.25 -6.97
CA ILE A 80 7.95 -0.96 -5.77
C ILE A 80 6.80 -1.74 -5.14
N ALA A 81 6.90 -3.06 -5.19
CA ALA A 81 5.99 -3.96 -4.50
C ALA A 81 6.42 -4.16 -3.02
N ALA A 82 5.63 -3.64 -2.08
CA ALA A 82 5.80 -3.87 -0.65
C ALA A 82 5.09 -5.17 -0.23
N TYR A 83 5.85 -6.20 0.16
CA TYR A 83 5.28 -7.54 0.37
C TYR A 83 5.65 -8.15 1.72
N GLY A 84 4.69 -8.87 2.32
CA GLY A 84 4.91 -9.67 3.52
C GLY A 84 5.40 -11.09 3.20
N GLY A 85 4.54 -11.88 2.58
CA GLY A 85 4.84 -13.27 2.20
C GLY A 85 5.56 -13.37 0.87
N SER A 86 4.81 -13.13 -0.21
CA SER A 86 5.27 -13.25 -1.61
C SER A 86 5.00 -11.95 -2.37
N TRP A 87 5.91 -11.57 -3.29
CA TRP A 87 5.68 -10.46 -4.22
C TRP A 87 4.73 -10.83 -5.37
N GLY A 88 4.61 -12.13 -5.66
CA GLY A 88 3.62 -12.62 -6.59
C GLY A 88 3.76 -12.09 -8.02
N TYR A 89 2.61 -11.84 -8.62
CA TYR A 89 2.39 -11.26 -9.94
C TYR A 89 2.28 -9.73 -9.88
N ALA A 90 2.42 -9.12 -8.71
CA ALA A 90 2.10 -7.71 -8.50
C ALA A 90 2.89 -6.75 -9.42
N LEU A 91 4.14 -7.07 -9.78
CA LEU A 91 4.91 -6.28 -10.75
C LEU A 91 4.55 -6.60 -12.20
N GLN A 92 4.11 -7.83 -12.49
CA GLN A 92 3.51 -8.17 -13.78
C GLN A 92 2.21 -7.39 -14.01
N ASP A 93 1.36 -7.28 -12.98
CA ASP A 93 0.13 -6.49 -13.06
C ASP A 93 0.42 -5.01 -13.43
N ILE A 94 1.55 -4.46 -12.93
CA ILE A 94 2.00 -3.11 -13.29
C ILE A 94 2.44 -3.04 -14.76
N ARG A 95 3.21 -4.01 -15.25
CA ARG A 95 3.58 -4.09 -16.67
C ARG A 95 2.34 -4.11 -17.55
N GLU A 96 1.34 -4.91 -17.19
CA GLU A 96 0.07 -4.98 -17.92
C GLU A 96 -0.70 -3.65 -17.86
N ALA A 97 -0.72 -2.97 -16.71
CA ALA A 97 -1.35 -1.65 -16.55
C ALA A 97 -0.64 -0.50 -17.30
N LEU A 98 0.63 -0.69 -17.65
CA LEU A 98 1.45 0.25 -18.42
C LEU A 98 1.67 -0.21 -19.87
N SER A 99 1.05 -1.31 -20.30
CA SER A 99 1.34 -1.94 -21.61
C SER A 99 1.03 -1.06 -22.82
N ASP A 100 0.12 -0.10 -22.67
CA ASP A 100 -0.23 0.92 -23.66
C ASP A 100 0.67 2.17 -23.60
N LYS A 101 1.65 2.22 -22.69
CA LYS A 101 2.51 3.37 -22.43
C LYS A 101 3.97 3.00 -22.71
N ASP A 102 4.61 3.72 -23.63
CA ASP A 102 6.03 3.56 -23.92
C ASP A 102 6.87 4.26 -22.85
N VAL A 103 7.24 3.53 -21.79
CA VAL A 103 7.98 4.04 -20.63
C VAL A 103 9.22 3.21 -20.33
N ILE A 104 10.20 3.80 -19.66
CA ILE A 104 11.34 3.07 -19.11
C ILE A 104 10.95 2.62 -17.71
N LEU A 105 10.45 1.38 -17.60
CA LEU A 105 10.02 0.81 -16.33
C LEU A 105 11.17 0.17 -15.56
N GLN A 106 11.31 0.55 -14.29
CA GLN A 106 12.17 -0.07 -13.30
C GLN A 106 11.32 -0.81 -12.26
N GLU A 107 11.71 -2.04 -11.93
CA GLU A 107 10.96 -2.90 -11.02
C GLU A 107 11.76 -3.23 -9.76
N TYR A 108 11.12 -3.03 -8.60
CA TYR A 108 11.70 -3.34 -7.31
C TYR A 108 10.67 -4.01 -6.39
N LYS A 109 11.19 -4.70 -5.37
CA LYS A 109 10.38 -5.29 -4.31
C LYS A 109 11.06 -5.09 -2.97
N ILE A 110 10.28 -4.80 -1.95
CA ILE A 110 10.77 -4.60 -0.59
C ILE A 110 9.92 -5.44 0.36
N ARG A 111 10.58 -6.28 1.15
CA ARG A 111 9.88 -7.06 2.17
C ARG A 111 9.52 -6.14 3.34
N THR A 112 8.26 -6.14 3.73
CA THR A 112 7.74 -5.40 4.89
C THR A 112 6.94 -6.35 5.79
N PRO A 113 6.60 -5.97 7.03
CA PRO A 113 5.68 -6.78 7.82
C PRO A 113 4.31 -6.90 7.13
N GLY A 114 3.68 -8.07 7.24
CA GLY A 114 2.36 -8.33 6.68
C GLY A 114 1.24 -7.73 7.53
N ASN A 115 0.13 -7.37 6.88
CA ASN A 115 -1.01 -6.67 7.51
C ASN A 115 -2.35 -7.42 7.41
N TYR A 116 -2.38 -8.66 6.93
CA TYR A 116 -3.63 -9.36 6.65
C TYR A 116 -4.23 -10.06 7.88
N ILE A 117 -4.86 -9.26 8.74
CA ILE A 117 -5.37 -9.68 10.05
C ILE A 117 -6.49 -10.73 9.99
N LEU A 118 -7.12 -10.94 8.83
CA LEU A 118 -8.13 -11.99 8.64
C LEU A 118 -7.52 -13.40 8.56
N GLU A 119 -6.23 -13.54 8.22
CA GLU A 119 -5.54 -14.84 8.21
C GLU A 119 -4.49 -14.99 9.32
N TYR A 120 -3.74 -13.93 9.64
CA TYR A 120 -2.65 -13.98 10.63
C TYR A 120 -2.52 -12.70 11.45
N GLY A 121 -1.97 -12.81 12.67
CA GLY A 121 -1.65 -11.64 13.49
C GLY A 121 -0.27 -11.09 13.18
N ALA A 122 0.01 -9.87 13.65
CA ALA A 122 1.33 -9.26 13.56
C ALA A 122 2.40 -10.13 14.24
N PHE A 123 3.56 -10.24 13.59
CA PHE A 123 4.75 -10.87 14.16
C PHE A 123 5.24 -10.14 15.42
N PRO A 124 6.14 -10.73 16.24
CA PRO A 124 6.77 -10.02 17.35
C PRO A 124 7.45 -8.72 16.91
N LYS A 125 7.41 -7.67 17.76
CA LYS A 125 7.95 -6.32 17.43
C LYS A 125 9.40 -6.36 16.95
N ALA A 126 10.28 -7.09 17.63
CA ALA A 126 11.68 -7.25 17.24
C ALA A 126 11.86 -7.79 15.81
N TYR A 127 10.99 -8.70 15.37
CA TYR A 127 11.02 -9.20 13.99
C TYR A 127 10.50 -8.17 12.98
N GLN A 128 9.49 -7.39 13.37
CA GLN A 128 9.01 -6.27 12.55
C GLN A 128 10.12 -5.22 12.35
N GLU A 129 10.79 -4.81 13.42
CA GLU A 129 11.92 -3.87 13.41
C GLU A 129 13.07 -4.38 12.54
N TYR A 130 13.43 -5.66 12.68
CA TYR A 130 14.44 -6.29 11.84
C TYR A 130 14.11 -6.23 10.34
N ILE A 131 12.85 -6.52 9.96
CA ILE A 131 12.41 -6.42 8.57
C ILE A 131 12.47 -4.96 8.10
N LEU A 132 11.99 -4.01 8.91
CA LEU A 132 11.97 -2.58 8.55
C LEU A 132 13.37 -2.01 8.39
N LYS A 133 14.33 -2.35 9.26
CA LYS A 133 15.74 -1.96 9.11
C LYS A 133 16.37 -2.52 7.83
N LYS A 134 15.98 -3.73 7.42
CA LYS A 134 16.39 -4.28 6.11
C LYS A 134 15.74 -3.54 4.95
N ALA A 135 14.49 -3.14 5.09
CA ALA A 135 13.78 -2.35 4.09
C ALA A 135 14.46 -0.98 3.90
N GLU A 136 14.85 -0.29 4.98
CA GLU A 136 15.58 0.99 4.93
C GLU A 136 16.87 0.89 4.11
N LYS A 137 17.69 -0.15 4.34
CA LYS A 137 18.90 -0.38 3.53
C LYS A 137 18.59 -0.60 2.04
N GLN A 138 17.48 -1.29 1.74
CA GLN A 138 17.04 -1.49 0.36
C GLN A 138 16.53 -0.19 -0.28
N ILE A 139 15.83 0.65 0.49
CA ILE A 139 15.33 1.96 0.04
C ILE A 139 16.49 2.82 -0.46
N SER A 140 17.56 3.00 0.33
CA SER A 140 18.70 3.82 -0.09
C SER A 140 19.40 3.25 -1.34
N LYS A 141 19.54 1.91 -1.42
CA LYS A 141 20.11 1.25 -2.62
C LYS A 141 19.23 1.47 -3.87
N ILE A 142 17.92 1.34 -3.73
CA ILE A 142 16.96 1.51 -4.82
C ILE A 142 16.93 2.97 -5.27
N ALA A 143 16.97 3.94 -4.35
CA ALA A 143 17.04 5.36 -4.69
C ALA A 143 18.26 5.68 -5.56
N GLY A 144 19.43 5.14 -5.22
CA GLY A 144 20.64 5.26 -6.05
C GLY A 144 20.44 4.70 -7.46
N PHE A 145 19.84 3.52 -7.59
CA PHE A 145 19.56 2.92 -8.90
C PHE A 145 18.55 3.71 -9.74
N ILE A 146 17.55 4.31 -9.09
CA ILE A 146 16.58 5.20 -9.74
C ILE A 146 17.31 6.44 -10.28
N LEU A 147 18.16 7.08 -9.48
CA LEU A 147 18.92 8.27 -9.90
C LEU A 147 19.91 7.98 -11.04
N GLU A 148 20.52 6.80 -11.06
CA GLU A 148 21.40 6.34 -12.13
C GLU A 148 20.63 5.94 -13.41
N ASN A 149 19.29 6.02 -13.40
CA ASN A 149 18.40 5.53 -14.47
C ASN A 149 18.78 4.13 -14.96
N LYS A 150 19.16 3.24 -14.03
CA LYS A 150 19.55 1.87 -14.37
C LYS A 150 18.34 1.11 -14.90
N LYS A 151 18.44 0.60 -16.14
CA LYS A 151 17.47 -0.39 -16.64
C LYS A 151 17.48 -1.60 -15.73
N THR A 152 16.33 -1.96 -15.18
CA THR A 152 16.16 -3.22 -14.47
C THR A 152 15.57 -4.25 -15.42
N GLY A 153 15.89 -5.53 -15.22
CA GLY A 153 15.10 -6.61 -15.81
C GLY A 153 13.71 -6.71 -15.16
N TYR A 154 12.88 -7.58 -15.70
CA TYR A 154 11.58 -7.90 -15.10
C TYR A 154 11.72 -8.85 -13.92
N ILE A 155 10.94 -8.62 -12.87
CA ILE A 155 10.88 -9.49 -11.70
C ILE A 155 9.76 -10.51 -11.91
N GLU A 156 10.17 -11.74 -12.21
CA GLU A 156 9.26 -12.85 -12.40
C GLU A 156 8.54 -13.29 -11.09
N PRO A 157 7.30 -13.79 -11.18
CA PRO A 157 6.61 -14.41 -10.06
C PRO A 157 7.41 -15.57 -9.47
N ASN A 158 7.46 -15.67 -8.15
CA ASN A 158 8.12 -16.81 -7.50
C ASN A 158 7.30 -18.11 -7.65
N ARG A 159 7.95 -19.27 -7.44
CA ARG A 159 7.33 -20.59 -7.58
C ARG A 159 6.06 -20.75 -6.73
N ILE A 160 6.06 -20.21 -5.52
CA ILE A 160 4.91 -20.24 -4.61
C ILE A 160 3.71 -19.53 -5.25
N ALA A 161 3.91 -18.34 -5.82
CA ALA A 161 2.84 -17.61 -6.50
C ALA A 161 2.22 -18.40 -7.64
N LYS A 162 3.03 -19.11 -8.45
CA LYS A 162 2.55 -19.93 -9.56
C LYS A 162 1.60 -21.05 -9.11
N ILE A 163 1.85 -21.64 -7.94
CA ILE A 163 1.01 -22.70 -7.35
C ILE A 163 -0.34 -22.14 -6.87
N PHE A 164 -0.35 -20.93 -6.32
CA PHE A 164 -1.53 -20.34 -5.67
C PHE A 164 -2.34 -19.37 -6.55
N HIS A 165 -1.98 -19.18 -7.82
CA HIS A 165 -2.54 -18.15 -8.71
C HIS A 165 -4.07 -18.22 -8.88
N SER A 166 -4.62 -19.37 -9.25
CA SER A 166 -6.08 -19.50 -9.45
C SER A 166 -6.87 -19.24 -8.17
N ARG A 167 -6.30 -19.59 -7.01
CA ARG A 167 -6.90 -19.33 -5.70
C ARG A 167 -6.86 -17.84 -5.36
N SER A 168 -5.79 -17.11 -5.69
CA SER A 168 -5.71 -15.67 -5.41
C SER A 168 -6.70 -14.87 -6.23
N ASP A 169 -6.88 -15.18 -7.52
CA ASP A 169 -7.85 -14.48 -8.37
C ASP A 169 -9.27 -14.62 -7.84
N LYS A 170 -9.66 -15.85 -7.48
CA LYS A 170 -10.96 -16.11 -6.85
C LYS A 170 -11.13 -15.35 -5.53
N GLN A 171 -10.07 -15.20 -4.73
CA GLN A 171 -10.17 -14.45 -3.48
C GLN A 171 -10.33 -12.95 -3.73
N ARG A 172 -9.62 -12.38 -4.71
CA ARG A 172 -9.72 -10.96 -5.07
C ARG A 172 -11.12 -10.56 -5.49
N SER A 173 -11.81 -11.38 -6.28
CA SER A 173 -13.20 -11.10 -6.71
C SER A 173 -14.20 -11.10 -5.55
N LEU A 174 -13.85 -11.73 -4.42
CA LEU A 174 -14.68 -11.79 -3.22
C LEU A 174 -14.38 -10.71 -2.17
N PHE A 175 -13.39 -9.83 -2.40
CA PHE A 175 -12.99 -8.81 -1.40
C PHE A 175 -14.14 -7.95 -0.91
N GLY A 176 -14.99 -7.50 -1.84
CA GLY A 176 -16.16 -6.70 -1.53
C GLY A 176 -17.16 -7.44 -0.63
N LYS A 177 -17.52 -8.66 -1.04
CA LYS A 177 -18.45 -9.53 -0.30
C LYS A 177 -17.93 -9.92 1.08
N ILE A 178 -16.66 -10.29 1.19
CA ILE A 178 -16.07 -10.60 2.50
C ILE A 178 -16.05 -9.32 3.35
N GLY A 179 -15.59 -8.21 2.78
CA GLY A 179 -15.44 -6.96 3.52
C GLY A 179 -16.75 -6.40 4.09
N SER A 180 -17.91 -6.68 3.47
CA SER A 180 -19.22 -6.23 3.97
C SER A 180 -19.62 -6.86 5.31
N ASP A 181 -19.01 -7.98 5.69
CA ASP A 181 -19.28 -8.63 6.98
C ASP A 181 -18.50 -7.99 8.14
N SER A 182 -17.72 -6.93 7.89
CA SER A 182 -17.02 -6.18 8.93
C SER A 182 -18.01 -5.41 9.80
N TYR A 183 -17.71 -5.29 11.09
CA TYR A 183 -18.59 -4.65 12.07
C TYR A 183 -17.80 -3.91 13.15
N ALA A 184 -18.45 -2.97 13.82
CA ALA A 184 -17.92 -2.32 15.01
C ALA A 184 -18.42 -3.06 16.27
N LYS A 185 -17.52 -3.31 17.21
CA LYS A 185 -17.83 -3.83 18.56
C LYS A 185 -18.22 -2.68 19.50
N GLU A 186 -18.70 -3.05 20.69
CA GLU A 186 -19.10 -2.15 21.78
C GLU A 186 -18.03 -1.14 22.21
N GLN A 187 -16.73 -1.44 22.02
CA GLN A 187 -15.65 -0.50 22.34
C GLN A 187 -15.54 0.68 21.35
N CYS A 188 -16.42 0.75 20.35
CA CYS A 188 -16.42 1.83 19.37
C CYS A 188 -16.85 3.14 20.02
N VAL A 189 -15.98 4.15 19.95
CA VAL A 189 -16.23 5.52 20.44
C VAL A 189 -16.67 6.48 19.33
N HIS A 190 -17.15 5.94 18.21
CA HIS A 190 -17.67 6.73 17.07
C HIS A 190 -16.74 7.83 16.54
N CYS A 191 -15.42 7.61 16.62
CA CYS A 191 -14.41 8.56 16.09
C CYS A 191 -14.36 8.63 14.55
N TYR A 192 -15.02 7.69 13.86
CA TYR A 192 -15.09 7.57 12.40
C TYR A 192 -13.74 7.52 11.66
N GLN A 193 -12.64 7.20 12.35
CA GLN A 193 -11.33 6.99 11.72
C GLN A 193 -11.38 5.92 10.61
N CYS A 194 -12.19 4.88 10.79
CA CYS A 194 -12.40 3.84 9.78
C CYS A 194 -12.97 4.39 8.47
N VAL A 195 -13.92 5.35 8.57
CA VAL A 195 -14.55 6.01 7.42
C VAL A 195 -13.52 6.83 6.67
N LYS A 196 -12.77 7.69 7.38
CA LYS A 196 -11.73 8.56 6.80
C LYS A 196 -10.61 7.78 6.11
N LEU A 197 -10.25 6.62 6.64
CA LEU A 197 -9.19 5.77 6.10
C LEU A 197 -9.65 4.90 4.91
N CYS A 198 -10.94 4.85 4.61
CA CYS A 198 -11.44 3.94 3.59
C CYS A 198 -11.11 4.47 2.19
N PRO A 199 -10.26 3.80 1.39
CA PRO A 199 -9.85 4.32 0.09
C PRO A 199 -10.93 4.22 -0.99
N THR A 200 -12.07 3.62 -0.68
CA THR A 200 -13.15 3.32 -1.63
C THR A 200 -14.51 3.83 -1.17
N ASP A 201 -14.54 4.68 -0.13
CA ASP A 201 -15.76 5.19 0.50
C ASP A 201 -16.76 4.06 0.83
N ASN A 202 -16.22 2.90 1.22
CA ASN A 202 -17.01 1.69 1.46
C ASN A 202 -17.79 1.75 2.78
N ILE A 203 -17.40 2.62 3.69
CA ILE A 203 -17.94 2.67 5.05
C ILE A 203 -18.80 3.91 5.17
N THR A 204 -20.09 3.73 5.44
CA THR A 204 -21.06 4.81 5.63
C THR A 204 -21.48 4.89 7.10
N ILE A 205 -22.06 6.02 7.51
CA ILE A 205 -22.60 6.19 8.87
C ILE A 205 -24.11 6.07 8.79
N ARG A 206 -24.71 5.15 9.57
CA ARG A 206 -26.16 5.00 9.73
C ARG A 206 -26.50 4.93 11.20
N GLU A 207 -27.41 5.78 11.65
CA GLU A 207 -27.81 5.86 13.07
C GLU A 207 -26.60 5.99 14.00
N GLY A 208 -25.62 6.81 13.60
CA GLY A 208 -24.36 7.00 14.32
C GLY A 208 -23.33 5.88 14.15
N ASN A 209 -23.68 4.71 13.62
CA ASN A 209 -22.78 3.56 13.53
C ASN A 209 -22.11 3.42 12.14
N PRO A 210 -20.83 3.00 12.07
CA PRO A 210 -20.18 2.69 10.81
C PRO A 210 -20.73 1.37 10.22
N ILE A 211 -21.10 1.39 8.94
CA ILE A 211 -21.64 0.27 8.18
C ILE A 211 -20.75 0.00 6.95
N TRP A 212 -20.27 -1.23 6.80
CA TRP A 212 -19.40 -1.64 5.69
C TRP A 212 -20.21 -2.14 4.50
N GLY A 213 -19.97 -1.57 3.33
CA GLY A 213 -20.56 -2.02 2.06
C GLY A 213 -19.70 -3.07 1.33
N SER A 214 -20.04 -3.27 0.05
CA SER A 214 -19.45 -4.28 -0.84
C SER A 214 -18.32 -3.76 -1.76
N LYS A 215 -17.83 -2.53 -1.57
CA LYS A 215 -16.69 -1.92 -2.28
C LYS A 215 -15.35 -2.11 -1.55
N CYS A 216 -15.29 -3.00 -0.57
CA CYS A 216 -14.06 -3.23 0.19
C CYS A 216 -12.95 -3.80 -0.71
N VAL A 217 -11.74 -3.26 -0.59
CA VAL A 217 -10.53 -3.73 -1.29
C VAL A 217 -9.57 -4.50 -0.39
N GLN A 218 -10.03 -4.85 0.81
CA GLN A 218 -9.27 -5.59 1.82
C GLN A 218 -7.89 -4.99 2.17
N CYS A 219 -7.75 -3.65 2.16
CA CYS A 219 -6.51 -2.99 2.56
C CYS A 219 -6.17 -3.13 4.05
N MET A 220 -7.17 -3.54 4.85
CA MET A 220 -7.13 -3.70 6.30
C MET A 220 -6.88 -2.39 7.07
N ALA A 221 -6.90 -1.21 6.43
CA ALA A 221 -6.62 0.05 7.11
C ALA A 221 -7.57 0.31 8.29
N CYS A 222 -8.89 0.21 8.08
CA CYS A 222 -9.89 0.48 9.11
C CYS A 222 -9.73 -0.42 10.36
N ILE A 223 -9.41 -1.70 10.18
CA ILE A 223 -9.23 -2.64 11.29
C ILE A 223 -7.88 -2.44 11.99
N GLN A 224 -6.81 -2.20 11.23
CA GLN A 224 -5.46 -2.05 11.78
C GLN A 224 -5.29 -0.75 12.56
N TRP A 225 -5.87 0.36 12.07
CA TRP A 225 -5.72 1.70 12.65
C TRP A 225 -6.84 2.09 13.61
N CYS A 226 -7.80 1.20 13.92
CA CYS A 226 -8.84 1.52 14.88
C CYS A 226 -8.20 1.73 16.28
N PRO A 227 -8.27 2.94 16.86
CA PRO A 227 -7.58 3.23 18.14
C PRO A 227 -8.14 2.38 19.29
N GLN A 228 -9.44 2.07 19.24
CA GLN A 228 -10.12 1.23 20.22
C GLN A 228 -10.10 -0.27 19.88
N LYS A 229 -9.50 -0.66 18.73
CA LYS A 229 -9.58 -2.02 18.18
C LYS A 229 -11.03 -2.53 18.12
N ALA A 230 -11.96 -1.61 17.84
CA ALA A 230 -13.39 -1.86 17.82
C ALA A 230 -13.88 -2.43 16.47
N VAL A 231 -13.20 -2.09 15.36
CA VAL A 231 -13.48 -2.71 14.06
C VAL A 231 -13.06 -4.20 14.11
N SER A 232 -13.96 -5.08 13.71
CA SER A 232 -13.79 -6.53 13.72
C SER A 232 -14.39 -7.16 12.46
N HIS A 233 -14.15 -8.45 12.28
CA HIS A 233 -14.68 -9.25 11.18
C HIS A 233 -14.86 -10.71 11.63
N PRO A 234 -15.87 -11.46 11.18
CA PRO A 234 -16.11 -12.84 11.60
C PRO A 234 -14.92 -13.80 11.38
N LEU A 235 -14.15 -13.59 10.30
CA LEU A 235 -12.93 -14.36 10.00
C LEU A 235 -11.72 -13.99 10.88
N MET A 236 -11.79 -12.91 11.66
CA MET A 236 -10.69 -12.51 12.54
C MET A 236 -10.72 -13.33 13.83
N LYS A 237 -9.74 -14.22 14.02
CA LYS A 237 -9.59 -14.98 15.27
C LYS A 237 -9.29 -14.04 16.45
N LYS A 238 -9.76 -14.43 17.65
CA LYS A 238 -9.47 -13.75 18.92
C LYS A 238 -7.95 -13.60 19.12
N ASN A 239 -7.53 -12.51 19.76
CA ASN A 239 -6.14 -12.23 20.16
C ASN A 239 -5.11 -12.01 19.04
N ARG A 240 -5.54 -11.86 17.78
CA ARG A 240 -4.60 -11.44 16.72
C ARG A 240 -4.07 -10.04 17.00
N ARG A 241 -2.75 -9.90 16.96
CA ARG A 241 -2.07 -8.60 17.12
C ARG A 241 -2.29 -7.76 15.87
N HIS A 242 -2.65 -6.50 16.06
CA HIS A 242 -2.72 -5.52 14.99
C HIS A 242 -1.30 -5.08 14.59
N TYR A 243 -1.15 -4.64 13.35
CA TYR A 243 0.08 -4.11 12.79
C TYR A 243 -0.19 -2.79 12.10
N THR A 244 0.58 -1.78 12.50
CA THR A 244 0.78 -0.53 11.77
C THR A 244 2.29 -0.29 11.71
N ASN A 245 2.76 0.38 10.65
CA ASN A 245 4.17 0.75 10.57
C ASN A 245 4.48 1.71 11.75
N PRO A 246 5.48 1.39 12.60
CA PRO A 246 5.75 2.15 13.82
C PRO A 246 6.23 3.58 13.57
N ASN A 247 6.76 3.86 12.38
CA ASN A 247 7.25 5.19 12.00
C ASN A 247 6.15 6.06 11.37
N VAL A 248 4.90 5.59 11.37
CA VAL A 248 3.78 6.23 10.68
C VAL A 248 2.63 6.43 11.65
N VAL A 249 2.02 7.61 11.59
CA VAL A 249 0.79 7.95 12.30
C VAL A 249 -0.28 8.38 11.30
N ILE A 250 -1.53 8.42 11.75
CA ILE A 250 -2.62 9.02 10.98
C ILE A 250 -3.03 10.33 11.65
N ASN A 251 -3.07 11.41 10.88
CA ASN A 251 -3.54 12.70 11.36
C ASN A 251 -5.07 12.75 11.48
N GLN A 252 -5.58 13.89 11.95
CA GLN A 252 -7.03 14.10 12.18
C GLN A 252 -7.86 13.99 10.88
N SER A 253 -7.24 14.26 9.73
CA SER A 253 -7.86 14.17 8.40
C SER A 253 -7.87 12.76 7.82
N GLY A 254 -7.22 11.78 8.48
CA GLY A 254 -7.12 10.42 7.96
C GLY A 254 -5.93 10.19 7.02
N GLU A 255 -4.97 11.11 6.96
CA GLU A 255 -3.80 11.03 6.10
C GLU A 255 -2.56 10.51 6.86
N PHE A 256 -1.66 9.82 6.15
CA PHE A 256 -0.43 9.29 6.73
C PHE A 256 0.61 10.39 6.95
N GLU A 257 1.22 10.39 8.13
CA GLU A 257 2.35 11.24 8.49
C GLU A 257 3.47 10.40 9.10
N LEU A 258 4.71 10.88 9.01
CA LEU A 258 5.80 10.25 9.76
C LEU A 258 5.63 10.60 11.24
N HIS A 259 5.92 9.65 12.12
CA HIS A 259 6.03 9.93 13.54
C HIS A 259 7.18 10.92 13.74
N SER A 260 6.88 12.17 14.10
CA SER A 260 7.89 13.12 14.55
C SER A 260 8.46 12.55 15.84
N ILE A 261 9.65 11.97 15.78
CA ILE A 261 10.44 11.82 16.99
C ILE A 261 10.75 13.26 17.38
N LYS A 262 10.23 13.73 18.52
CA LYS A 262 10.85 14.87 19.18
C LYS A 262 12.30 14.44 19.34
N GLU A 263 13.21 15.04 18.57
CA GLU A 263 14.62 15.00 18.90
C GLU A 263 14.68 15.42 20.36
N SER A 264 14.95 14.46 21.24
CA SER A 264 15.27 14.75 22.62
C SER A 264 16.62 15.46 22.55
N ASP A 265 16.57 16.77 22.70
CA ASP A 265 17.72 17.63 23.03
C ASP A 265 18.55 17.02 24.18
#